data_AF-A0A2T4RXG6-F1
#
_entry.id   AF-A0A2T4RXG6-F1
#
_cell.length_a   1.000
_cell.length_b   1.000
_cell.length_c   1.000
_cell.angle_alpha   90.00
_cell.angle_beta   90.00
_cell.angle_gamma   90.00
#
_symmetry.space_group_name_H-M   'P 1'
#
loop_
_entity.id
_entity.type
_entity.pdbx_description
1 polymer ?
#
loop_
_entity_poly.entity_id
_entity_poly.type
_entity_poly.pdbx_seq_one_letter_code
_entity_poly.pdbx_strand_id
1 'polypeptide(L)'
;LLTQWTMTEDERLGLLKIDFLGLRNLSIIHQIINQVKKDLNIDIDIESIPFDDEKVFKMLSLGETTGLFQLESDGVRDALRRLQPQHFEDIVAMTSLYRPGPMEEIPTYIARRHDPSKVAYLHPDLE
;
A
#
# COMPACT_ATOMS: atom_id res chain seq x y z
N LEU A 1 27.35 22.49 -7.62
CA LEU A 1 28.39 21.55 -7.14
C LEU A 1 27.77 20.16 -7.18
N LEU A 2 28.47 19.15 -7.70
CA LEU A 2 28.01 17.77 -7.75
C LEU A 2 29.16 16.87 -7.29
N THR A 3 28.86 15.77 -6.59
CA THR A 3 29.87 14.74 -6.33
C THR A 3 30.17 14.01 -7.63
N GLN A 4 31.44 13.63 -7.83
CA GLN A 4 31.86 12.89 -9.03
C GLN A 4 31.70 11.38 -8.87
N TRP A 5 31.65 10.90 -7.63
CA TRP A 5 31.43 9.50 -7.29
C TRP A 5 29.94 9.16 -7.32
N THR A 6 29.63 7.89 -7.60
CA THR A 6 28.24 7.41 -7.61
C THR A 6 27.72 7.25 -6.19
N MET A 7 26.39 7.18 -6.05
CA MET A 7 25.72 6.98 -4.76
C MET A 7 26.36 5.87 -3.90
N THR A 8 26.63 4.72 -4.51
CA THR A 8 27.17 3.55 -3.79
C THR A 8 28.59 3.79 -3.27
N GLU A 9 29.37 4.58 -4.00
CA GLU A 9 30.75 4.89 -3.60
C GLU A 9 30.79 5.97 -2.52
N ASP A 10 29.95 7.01 -2.63
CA ASP A 10 29.82 8.05 -1.59
C ASP A 10 29.39 7.42 -0.24
N GLU A 11 28.44 6.47 -0.26
CA GLU A 11 27.97 5.75 0.93
C GLU A 11 29.07 4.87 1.54
N ARG A 12 29.86 4.18 0.70
CA ARG A 12 31.02 3.37 1.15
C ARG A 12 32.12 4.20 1.80
N LEU A 13 32.28 5.45 1.38
CA LEU A 13 33.23 6.39 1.97
C LEU A 13 32.73 6.99 3.30
N GLY A 14 31.51 6.65 3.72
CA GLY A 14 30.91 7.13 4.97
C GLY A 14 30.33 8.54 4.88
N LEU A 15 30.05 9.03 3.67
CA LEU A 15 29.40 10.33 3.49
C LEU A 15 27.91 10.23 3.83
N LEU A 16 27.37 11.25 4.49
CA LEU A 16 25.93 11.37 4.71
C LEU A 16 25.24 11.62 3.37
N LYS A 17 24.33 10.73 3.02
CA LYS A 17 23.54 10.78 1.80
C LYS A 17 22.05 10.87 2.15
N ILE A 18 21.34 11.78 1.49
CA ILE A 18 19.89 11.97 1.65
C ILE A 18 19.27 11.87 0.25
N ASP A 19 18.30 10.97 0.10
CA ASP A 19 17.50 10.90 -1.12
C ASP A 19 16.38 11.93 -1.11
N PHE A 20 16.34 12.75 -2.14
CA PHE A 20 15.20 13.63 -2.42
C PHE A 20 14.31 12.96 -3.45
N LEU A 21 13.22 12.31 -2.99
CA LEU A 21 12.28 11.63 -3.85
C LEU A 21 11.05 12.51 -4.13
N GLY A 22 10.82 12.83 -5.41
CA GLY A 22 9.69 13.65 -5.85
C GLY A 22 8.40 12.82 -6.01
N LEU A 23 7.77 12.43 -4.90
CA LEU A 23 6.52 11.66 -4.95
C LEU A 23 5.29 12.57 -5.13
N ARG A 24 4.67 12.49 -6.31
CA ARG A 24 3.48 13.29 -6.66
C ARG A 24 2.26 13.00 -5.78
N ASN A 25 2.13 11.78 -5.26
CA ASN A 25 0.99 11.40 -4.40
C ASN A 25 0.91 12.26 -3.12
N LEU A 26 2.04 12.59 -2.50
CA LEU A 26 2.10 13.46 -1.32
C LEU A 26 1.65 14.88 -1.66
N SER A 27 2.05 15.40 -2.84
CA SER A 27 1.58 16.70 -3.32
C SER A 27 0.07 16.71 -3.56
N ILE A 28 -0.50 15.63 -4.09
CA ILE A 28 -1.95 15.49 -4.32
C ILE A 28 -2.69 15.46 -2.97
N ILE A 29 -2.23 14.67 -2.00
CA ILE A 29 -2.83 14.59 -0.66
C ILE A 29 -2.83 15.97 0.01
N HIS A 30 -1.69 16.68 -0.03
CA HIS A 30 -1.59 18.03 0.54
C HIS A 30 -2.56 19.02 -0.11
N GLN A 31 -2.70 18.98 -1.44
CA GLN A 31 -3.66 19.81 -2.17
C GLN A 31 -5.11 19.51 -1.77
N ILE A 32 -5.47 18.22 -1.64
CA ILE A 32 -6.81 17.79 -1.22
C ILE A 32 -7.14 18.33 0.17
N ILE A 33 -6.22 18.19 1.14
CA ILE A 33 -6.44 18.66 2.52
C ILE A 33 -6.64 20.17 2.56
N ASN A 34 -5.79 20.93 1.85
CA ASN A 34 -5.93 22.38 1.77
C ASN A 34 -7.27 22.80 1.14
N GLN A 35 -7.72 22.06 0.12
CA GLN A 35 -8.99 22.33 -0.55
C GLN A 35 -10.18 22.02 0.35
N VAL A 36 -10.15 20.89 1.07
CA VAL A 36 -11.19 20.52 2.05
C VAL A 36 -11.29 21.55 3.16
N LYS A 37 -10.15 22.03 3.68
CA LYS A 37 -10.13 23.10 4.69
C LYS A 37 -10.74 24.40 4.15
N LYS A 38 -10.43 24.76 2.92
CA LYS A 38 -10.95 25.98 2.29
C LYS A 38 -12.46 25.92 2.02
N ASP A 39 -12.94 24.80 1.51
CA ASP A 39 -14.32 24.68 1.02
C ASP A 39 -15.29 24.25 2.13
N LEU A 40 -14.85 23.39 3.05
CA LEU A 40 -15.69 22.77 4.08
C LEU A 40 -15.33 23.24 5.50
N ASN A 41 -14.26 24.01 5.68
CA ASN A 41 -13.74 24.41 6.99
C ASN A 41 -13.46 23.22 7.93
N ILE A 42 -13.09 22.07 7.33
CA ILE A 42 -12.68 20.86 8.05
C ILE A 42 -11.16 20.79 8.04
N ASP A 43 -10.56 20.68 9.23
CA ASP A 43 -9.12 20.43 9.37
C ASP A 43 -8.88 18.92 9.46
N ILE A 44 -8.07 18.38 8.55
CA ILE A 44 -7.74 16.95 8.51
C ILE A 44 -6.32 16.78 9.02
N ASP A 45 -6.18 16.07 10.13
CA ASP A 45 -4.89 15.56 10.60
C ASP A 45 -4.65 14.15 10.05
N ILE A 46 -3.69 14.03 9.12
CA ILE A 46 -3.35 12.76 8.45
C ILE A 46 -2.93 11.69 9.47
N GLU A 47 -2.19 12.08 10.51
CA GLU A 47 -1.64 11.12 11.48
C GLU A 47 -2.73 10.50 12.36
N SER A 48 -3.92 11.13 12.40
CA SER A 48 -5.07 10.69 13.18
C SER A 48 -6.07 9.82 12.41
N ILE A 49 -5.88 9.61 11.10
CA ILE A 49 -6.82 8.87 10.26
C ILE A 49 -6.86 7.39 10.71
N PRO A 50 -8.04 6.82 11.01
CA PRO A 50 -8.16 5.44 11.42
C PRO A 50 -7.92 4.47 10.25
N PHE A 51 -7.45 3.26 10.56
CA PHE A 51 -7.13 2.23 9.57
C PHE A 51 -8.23 1.18 9.36
N ASP A 52 -9.39 1.35 10.02
CA ASP A 52 -10.51 0.42 10.05
C ASP A 52 -11.81 0.99 9.43
N ASP A 53 -11.72 2.01 8.57
CA ASP A 53 -12.90 2.62 7.92
C ASP A 53 -13.59 1.64 6.96
N GLU A 54 -14.77 1.14 7.37
CA GLU A 54 -15.59 0.21 6.60
C GLU A 54 -15.94 0.71 5.19
N LYS A 55 -16.13 2.02 4.99
CA LYS A 55 -16.47 2.58 3.68
C LYS A 55 -15.29 2.46 2.73
N VAL A 56 -14.07 2.64 3.24
CA VAL A 56 -12.84 2.44 2.46
C VAL A 56 -12.72 0.98 2.05
N PHE A 57 -12.88 0.03 2.98
CA PHE A 57 -12.80 -1.40 2.66
C PHE A 57 -13.89 -1.86 1.69
N LYS A 58 -15.10 -1.31 1.80
CA LYS A 58 -16.17 -1.57 0.82
C LYS A 58 -15.80 -1.07 -0.58
N MET A 59 -15.28 0.14 -0.71
CA MET A 59 -14.82 0.70 -1.98
C MET A 59 -13.69 -0.16 -2.58
N LEU A 60 -12.70 -0.57 -1.78
CA LEU A 60 -11.63 -1.47 -2.20
C LEU A 60 -12.18 -2.84 -2.67
N SER A 61 -13.16 -3.39 -1.95
CA SER A 61 -13.82 -4.66 -2.28
C SER A 61 -14.62 -4.61 -3.59
N LEU A 62 -15.06 -3.41 -4.01
CA LEU A 62 -15.68 -3.18 -5.31
C LEU A 62 -14.67 -2.97 -6.44
N GLY A 63 -13.37 -2.84 -6.13
CA GLY A 63 -12.32 -2.53 -7.09
C GLY A 63 -12.33 -1.07 -7.55
N GLU A 64 -12.97 -0.17 -6.79
CA GLU A 64 -13.07 1.26 -7.07
C GLU A 64 -11.78 2.00 -6.65
N THR A 65 -10.65 1.68 -7.29
CA THR A 65 -9.32 2.12 -6.86
C THR A 65 -8.63 3.09 -7.82
N THR A 66 -9.36 3.69 -8.76
CA THR A 66 -8.80 4.70 -9.68
C THR A 66 -8.21 5.88 -8.89
N GLY A 67 -6.94 6.21 -9.12
CA GLY A 67 -6.24 7.28 -8.40
C GLY A 67 -5.73 6.90 -7.00
N LEU A 68 -5.89 5.65 -6.57
CA LEU A 68 -5.31 5.16 -5.31
C LEU A 68 -3.92 4.60 -5.54
N PHE A 69 -2.92 5.26 -4.97
CA PHE A 69 -1.51 4.88 -5.10
C PHE A 69 -1.29 3.37 -4.88
N GLN A 70 -0.54 2.75 -5.80
CA GLN A 70 -0.22 1.30 -5.86
C GLN A 70 -1.39 0.34 -6.15
N LEU A 71 -2.65 0.78 -6.08
CA LEU A 71 -3.82 -0.11 -6.21
C LEU A 71 -4.58 0.07 -7.52
N GLU A 72 -4.07 0.87 -8.46
CA GLU A 72 -4.84 1.31 -9.63
C GLU A 72 -4.93 0.29 -10.77
N SER A 73 -3.98 -0.66 -10.86
CA SER A 73 -3.89 -1.57 -12.00
C SER A 73 -5.05 -2.56 -12.05
N ASP A 74 -5.47 -2.96 -13.25
CA ASP A 74 -6.61 -3.87 -13.45
C ASP A 74 -6.46 -5.20 -12.69
N GLY A 75 -5.26 -5.80 -12.72
CA GLY A 75 -5.05 -7.05 -12.00
C GLY A 75 -5.06 -6.88 -10.47
N VAL A 76 -4.65 -5.73 -9.93
CA VAL A 76 -4.83 -5.44 -8.49
C VAL A 76 -6.31 -5.27 -8.17
N ARG A 77 -7.08 -4.58 -9.00
CA ARG A 77 -8.54 -4.43 -8.80
C ARG A 77 -9.24 -5.77 -8.78
N ASP A 78 -8.89 -6.67 -9.71
CA ASP A 78 -9.43 -8.02 -9.77
C ASP A 78 -9.07 -8.84 -8.52
N ALA A 79 -7.82 -8.73 -8.08
CA ALA A 79 -7.36 -9.39 -6.87
C ALA A 79 -8.07 -8.86 -5.62
N LEU A 80 -8.28 -7.54 -5.49
CA LEU A 80 -9.03 -6.92 -4.40
C LEU A 80 -10.50 -7.34 -4.38
N ARG A 81 -11.16 -7.36 -5.55
CA ARG A 81 -12.55 -7.85 -5.68
C ARG A 81 -12.68 -9.31 -5.26
N ARG A 82 -11.66 -10.13 -5.52
CA ARG A 82 -11.65 -11.53 -5.05
C ARG A 82 -11.28 -11.66 -3.58
N LEU A 83 -10.39 -10.82 -3.08
CA LEU A 83 -9.93 -10.84 -1.69
C LEU A 83 -11.02 -10.39 -0.71
N GLN A 84 -11.81 -9.38 -1.08
CA GLN A 84 -12.76 -8.70 -0.18
C GLN A 84 -12.04 -8.22 1.10
N PRO A 85 -11.09 -7.26 0.99
CA PRO A 85 -10.27 -6.81 2.12
C PRO A 85 -11.14 -6.22 3.23
N GLN A 86 -10.78 -6.52 4.48
CA GLN A 86 -11.50 -6.06 5.68
C GLN A 86 -10.60 -5.36 6.68
N HIS A 87 -9.28 -5.56 6.58
CA HIS A 87 -8.29 -5.02 7.50
C HIS A 87 -7.14 -4.40 6.73
N PHE A 88 -6.39 -3.50 7.36
CA PHE A 88 -5.26 -2.81 6.74
C PHE A 88 -4.18 -3.80 6.26
N GLU A 89 -3.98 -4.91 6.98
CA GLU A 89 -3.07 -5.99 6.62
C GLU A 89 -3.40 -6.61 5.26
N ASP A 90 -4.67 -6.61 4.83
CA ASP A 90 -5.06 -7.10 3.52
C ASP A 90 -4.48 -6.20 2.39
N ILE A 91 -4.36 -4.89 2.64
CA ILE A 91 -3.72 -3.92 1.72
C ILE A 91 -2.20 -4.16 1.68
N VAL A 92 -1.58 -4.38 2.85
CA VAL A 92 -0.15 -4.70 2.96
C VAL A 92 0.17 -6.00 2.23
N ALA A 93 -0.66 -7.03 2.39
CA ALA A 93 -0.51 -8.30 1.70
C ALA A 93 -0.66 -8.12 0.18
N MET A 94 -1.67 -7.37 -0.28
CA MET A 94 -1.89 -7.15 -1.71
C MET A 94 -0.70 -6.44 -2.39
N THR A 95 -0.20 -5.37 -1.79
CA THR A 95 0.97 -4.62 -2.30
C THR A 95 2.27 -5.45 -2.27
N SER A 96 2.35 -6.45 -1.40
CA SER A 96 3.48 -7.39 -1.33
C SER A 96 3.36 -8.52 -2.37
N LEU A 97 2.16 -9.08 -2.52
CA LEU A 97 1.88 -10.19 -3.43
C LEU A 97 1.86 -9.76 -4.90
N TYR A 98 1.49 -8.52 -5.20
CA TYR A 98 1.43 -8.02 -6.57
C TYR A 98 2.82 -7.61 -7.11
N ARG A 99 3.76 -8.55 -7.08
CA ARG A 99 5.14 -8.45 -7.58
C ARG A 99 5.50 -9.70 -8.40
N PRO A 100 6.43 -9.61 -9.37
CA PRO A 100 6.90 -10.78 -10.11
C PRO A 100 7.41 -11.88 -9.15
N GLY A 101 6.90 -13.11 -9.32
CA GLY A 101 7.11 -14.23 -8.41
C GLY A 101 5.91 -14.45 -7.48
N PRO A 102 5.71 -13.64 -6.42
CA PRO A 102 4.60 -13.81 -5.47
C PRO A 102 3.19 -13.71 -6.07
N MET A 103 3.03 -13.09 -7.25
CA MET A 103 1.71 -12.96 -7.91
C MET A 103 1.02 -14.29 -8.16
N GLU A 104 1.79 -15.36 -8.39
CA GLU A 104 1.25 -16.71 -8.60
C GLU A 104 0.54 -17.26 -7.36
N GLU A 105 0.89 -16.75 -6.18
CA GLU A 105 0.32 -17.17 -4.89
C GLU A 105 -0.91 -16.37 -4.47
N ILE A 106 -1.31 -15.34 -5.22
CA ILE A 106 -2.52 -14.55 -4.93
C ILE A 106 -3.76 -15.44 -4.77
N PRO A 107 -4.03 -16.44 -5.66
CA PRO A 107 -5.15 -17.35 -5.49
C PRO A 107 -5.07 -18.18 -4.20
N THR A 108 -3.88 -18.69 -3.84
CA THR A 108 -3.64 -19.44 -2.61
C THR A 108 -3.91 -18.58 -1.38
N TYR A 109 -3.40 -17.34 -1.37
CA TYR A 109 -3.60 -16.39 -0.29
C TYR A 109 -5.09 -16.09 -0.09
N ILE A 110 -5.81 -15.76 -1.16
CA ILE A 110 -7.26 -15.48 -1.10
C ILE A 110 -8.03 -16.70 -0.57
N ALA A 111 -7.72 -17.90 -1.07
CA ALA A 111 -8.38 -19.13 -0.63
C ALA A 111 -8.19 -19.41 0.86
N ARG A 112 -6.98 -19.17 1.39
CA ARG A 112 -6.67 -19.31 2.83
C ARG A 112 -7.27 -18.18 3.67
N ARG A 113 -7.36 -16.96 3.12
CA ARG A 113 -7.96 -15.83 3.80
C ARG A 113 -9.46 -16.02 4.06
N HIS A 114 -10.17 -16.63 3.11
CA HIS A 114 -11.60 -16.96 3.24
C HIS A 114 -11.86 -18.25 4.00
N ASP A 115 -10.87 -19.14 4.08
CA ASP A 115 -10.99 -20.43 4.75
C ASP A 115 -9.73 -20.74 5.58
N PRO A 116 -9.74 -20.36 6.87
CA PRO A 116 -8.62 -20.60 7.77
C PRO A 116 -8.22 -22.08 7.90
N SER A 117 -9.12 -23.02 7.62
CA SER A 117 -8.79 -24.46 7.67
C SER A 117 -7.77 -24.90 6.62
N LYS A 118 -7.54 -24.07 5.59
CA LYS A 118 -6.53 -24.30 4.54
C LYS A 118 -5.17 -23.72 4.87
N VAL A 119 -5.04 -23.01 6.00
CA VAL A 119 -3.76 -22.50 6.48
C VAL A 119 -2.95 -23.68 6.98
N ALA A 120 -1.75 -23.84 6.42
CA ALA A 120 -0.82 -24.89 6.82
C ALA A 120 0.50 -24.22 7.20
N TYR A 121 0.96 -24.52 8.41
CA TYR A 121 2.23 -24.07 8.93
C TYR A 121 3.31 -25.10 8.60
N LEU A 122 4.53 -24.65 8.27
CA LEU A 122 5.65 -25.54 7.95
C LEU A 122 6.15 -26.32 9.17
N HIS A 123 5.90 -25.80 10.37
CA HIS A 123 6.31 -26.37 11.64
C HIS A 123 5.29 -25.97 12.72
N PRO A 124 4.99 -26.83 13.72
CA PRO A 124 4.04 -26.51 14.79
C PRO A 124 4.34 -25.21 15.55
N ASP A 125 5.62 -24.85 15.72
CA ASP A 125 6.03 -23.62 16.41
C ASP A 125 5.64 -22.31 15.70
N LEU A 126 5.07 -22.38 14.49
CA LEU A 126 4.65 -21.21 13.71
C LEU A 126 3.15 -20.89 13.82
N GLU A 127 2.38 -21.72 14.52
CA GLU A 127 0.95 -21.49 14.84
C GLU A 127 0.78 -20.41 15.92
#